data_AF-A0A1Y1Q3I1-F1
#
_entry.id   AF-A0A1Y1Q3I1-F1
#
_cell.length_a   1.000
_cell.length_b   1.000
_cell.length_c   1.000
_cell.angle_alpha   90.00
_cell.angle_beta   90.00
_cell.angle_gamma   90.00
#
_symmetry.space_group_name_H-M   'P 1'
#
loop_
_entity.id
_entity.type
_entity.pdbx_description
1 polymer ?
#
loop_
_entity_poly.entity_id
_entity_poly.type
_entity_poly.pdbx_seq_one_letter_code
_entity_poly.pdbx_strand_id
1 'polypeptide(L)'
;MCSPVGFGFLFWSSLLVWDCGHIPLPTDDVVIPNLTTVTLDQDATVKSVTINPSGILASTANFFLTLTATEPIINTSTLMSRVKLSIDKDHTINGNISIFGLQWATSLTAQRKLTINGTIDLRGGGFNLDGTPTNPVTLAGTGDIKNGDGS
;
A
#
# COMPACT_ATOMS: atom_id res chain seq x y z
N MET A 1 15.32 6.95 -5.60
CA MET A 1 14.15 7.40 -4.82
C MET A 1 13.35 8.31 -5.73
N CYS A 2 12.04 8.09 -5.85
CA CYS A 2 11.14 8.86 -6.70
C CYS A 2 10.06 9.54 -5.82
N SER A 3 9.87 10.83 -5.99
CA SER A 3 8.83 11.60 -5.32
C SER A 3 8.05 12.42 -6.36
N PRO A 4 6.72 12.53 -6.21
CA PRO A 4 5.92 13.35 -7.10
C PRO A 4 6.24 14.85 -6.90
N VAL A 5 6.38 15.58 -8.00
CA VAL A 5 6.54 17.03 -8.08
C VAL A 5 5.24 17.66 -8.59
N GLY A 6 4.84 18.75 -7.97
CA GLY A 6 3.63 19.49 -8.33
C GLY A 6 2.53 19.44 -7.25
N PHE A 7 1.44 20.15 -7.52
CA PHE A 7 0.27 20.24 -6.64
C PHE A 7 -0.97 19.74 -7.38
N GLY A 8 -1.91 19.13 -6.67
CA GLY A 8 -3.20 18.67 -7.21
C GLY A 8 -3.28 17.15 -7.44
N PHE A 9 -4.10 16.73 -8.40
CA PHE A 9 -4.26 15.32 -8.77
C PHE A 9 -3.13 14.92 -9.73
N LEU A 10 -2.20 14.12 -9.23
CA LEU A 10 -1.05 13.63 -10.00
C LEU A 10 -1.32 12.19 -10.46
N PHE A 11 -1.00 11.87 -11.71
CA PHE A 11 -1.17 10.52 -12.25
C PHE A 11 0.14 9.76 -12.23
N TRP A 12 0.11 8.49 -11.80
CA TRP A 12 1.30 7.65 -11.67
C TRP A 12 2.03 7.47 -13.00
N SER A 13 1.29 7.26 -14.08
CA SER A 13 1.82 7.09 -15.44
C SER A 13 2.50 8.35 -16.02
N SER A 14 2.34 9.51 -15.39
CA SER A 14 2.84 10.77 -15.93
C SER A 14 4.33 10.96 -15.62
N LEU A 15 5.15 10.96 -16.67
CA LEU A 15 6.60 11.20 -16.54
C LEU A 15 6.94 12.52 -15.84
N LEU A 16 6.15 13.57 -16.08
CA LEU A 16 6.38 14.90 -15.53
C LEU A 16 6.06 15.00 -14.04
N VAL A 17 5.41 13.97 -13.47
CA VAL A 17 5.10 13.92 -12.06
C VAL A 17 6.31 13.55 -11.23
N TRP A 18 7.33 12.86 -11.74
CA TRP A 18 8.35 12.26 -10.87
C TRP A 18 9.69 13.01 -10.90
N ASP A 19 10.21 13.38 -9.72
CA ASP A 19 11.52 14.05 -9.57
C ASP A 19 12.71 13.22 -10.09
N CYS A 20 12.57 11.90 -10.11
CA CYS A 20 13.56 10.97 -10.61
C CYS A 20 13.66 10.94 -12.15
N GLY A 21 12.79 11.67 -12.86
CA GLY A 21 12.85 11.83 -14.31
C GLY A 21 12.38 10.61 -15.11
N HIS A 22 11.77 9.62 -14.44
CA HIS A 22 11.10 8.47 -15.03
C HIS A 22 9.87 8.08 -14.20
N ILE A 23 8.96 7.30 -14.80
CA ILE A 23 7.90 6.63 -14.05
C ILE A 23 8.58 5.62 -13.10
N PRO A 24 8.16 5.49 -11.82
CA PRO A 24 8.81 4.62 -10.85
C PRO A 24 8.94 3.17 -11.34
N LEU A 25 10.13 2.62 -11.17
CA LEU A 25 10.55 1.28 -11.57
C LEU A 25 10.61 0.33 -10.37
N PRO A 26 10.69 -1.00 -10.58
CA PRO A 26 10.76 -2.01 -9.52
C PRO A 26 11.90 -1.84 -8.51
N THR A 27 12.92 -1.06 -8.85
CA THR A 27 14.09 -0.77 -8.00
C THR A 27 13.94 0.52 -7.19
N ASP A 28 12.90 1.32 -7.43
CA ASP A 28 12.75 2.63 -6.82
C ASP A 28 12.02 2.60 -5.49
N ASP A 29 12.57 3.31 -4.52
CA ASP A 29 11.86 3.72 -3.32
C ASP A 29 11.00 4.95 -3.66
N VAL A 30 9.67 4.85 -3.51
CA VAL A 30 8.74 5.95 -3.78
C VAL A 30 8.34 6.64 -2.48
N VAL A 31 8.35 7.97 -2.48
CA VAL A 31 7.90 8.79 -1.35
C VAL A 31 6.79 9.72 -1.80
N ILE A 32 5.57 9.52 -1.29
CA ILE A 32 4.44 10.45 -1.46
C ILE A 32 4.49 11.48 -0.33
N PRO A 33 4.76 12.76 -0.63
CA PRO A 33 4.93 13.79 0.38
C PRO A 33 3.59 14.25 0.96
N ASN A 34 3.67 15.11 1.98
CA ASN A 34 2.50 15.65 2.66
C ASN A 34 1.56 16.36 1.68
N LEU A 35 0.26 16.26 1.92
CA LEU A 35 -0.79 16.96 1.16
C LEU A 35 -0.76 16.69 -0.37
N THR A 36 -0.14 15.58 -0.78
CA THR A 36 0.01 15.21 -2.19
C THR A 36 -0.83 13.99 -2.49
N THR A 37 -1.62 14.06 -3.56
CA THR A 37 -2.44 12.95 -4.03
C THR A 37 -1.87 12.40 -5.34
N VAL A 38 -1.40 11.17 -5.29
CA VAL A 38 -1.01 10.40 -6.47
C VAL A 38 -2.12 9.40 -6.78
N THR A 39 -2.54 9.36 -8.04
CA THR A 39 -3.54 8.44 -8.57
C THR A 39 -2.82 7.39 -9.40
N LEU A 40 -2.87 6.15 -8.93
CA LEU A 40 -2.49 4.98 -9.69
C LEU A 40 -3.52 4.75 -10.80
N ASP A 41 -3.08 4.97 -12.03
CA ASP A 41 -3.87 4.89 -13.27
C ASP A 41 -3.36 3.79 -14.21
N GLN A 42 -2.45 2.96 -13.73
CA GLN A 42 -1.93 1.75 -14.37
C GLN A 42 -1.36 0.80 -13.31
N ASP A 43 -1.17 -0.46 -13.66
CA ASP A 43 -0.40 -1.38 -12.81
C ASP A 43 1.05 -0.88 -12.69
N ALA A 44 1.62 -1.01 -11.49
CA ALA A 44 2.96 -0.55 -11.16
C ALA A 44 3.69 -1.52 -10.25
N THR A 45 5.01 -1.52 -10.33
CA THR A 45 5.89 -2.28 -9.43
C THR A 45 7.03 -1.37 -8.99
N VAL A 46 7.26 -1.29 -7.68
CA VAL A 46 8.32 -0.46 -7.07
C VAL A 46 9.01 -1.22 -5.95
N LYS A 47 10.12 -0.70 -5.46
CA LYS A 47 10.84 -1.32 -4.34
C LYS A 47 10.09 -1.13 -3.03
N SER A 48 9.74 0.10 -2.71
CA SER A 48 9.01 0.47 -1.50
C SER A 48 8.13 1.70 -1.76
N VAL A 49 7.12 1.91 -0.91
CA VAL A 49 6.34 3.16 -0.89
C VAL A 49 6.27 3.69 0.53
N THR A 50 6.66 4.94 0.71
CA THR A 50 6.42 5.72 1.93
C THR A 50 5.37 6.78 1.63
N ILE A 51 4.31 6.84 2.44
CA ILE A 51 3.28 7.88 2.35
C ILE A 51 3.37 8.73 3.63
N ASN A 52 3.85 9.95 3.45
CA ASN A 52 4.00 10.91 4.54
C ASN A 52 2.62 11.44 5.00
N PRO A 53 2.52 12.06 6.19
CA PRO A 53 1.25 12.47 6.75
C PRO A 53 0.39 13.30 5.79
N SER A 54 -0.89 12.93 5.66
CA SER A 54 -1.85 13.55 4.72
C SER A 54 -1.49 13.43 3.23
N GLY A 55 -0.44 12.68 2.86
CA GLY A 55 -0.27 12.18 1.49
C GLY A 55 -1.34 11.14 1.17
N ILE A 56 -1.67 10.96 -0.10
CA ILE A 56 -2.68 10.01 -0.56
C ILE A 56 -2.15 9.26 -1.77
N LEU A 57 -2.15 7.93 -1.70
CA LEU A 57 -2.12 7.07 -2.88
C LEU A 57 -3.55 6.59 -3.13
N ALA A 58 -4.12 7.04 -4.24
CA ALA A 58 -5.43 6.64 -4.72
C ALA A 58 -5.29 5.73 -5.95
N SER A 59 -6.33 4.98 -6.28
CA SER A 59 -6.44 4.30 -7.58
C SER A 59 -7.85 4.47 -8.13
N THR A 60 -7.96 4.88 -9.39
CA THR A 60 -9.25 5.15 -10.07
C THR A 60 -9.92 3.91 -10.64
N ALA A 61 -9.21 2.76 -10.67
CA ALA A 61 -9.71 1.48 -11.15
C ALA A 61 -9.12 0.31 -10.34
N ASN A 62 -9.19 -0.91 -10.88
CA ASN A 62 -8.58 -2.10 -10.27
C ASN A 62 -7.10 -2.23 -10.66
N PHE A 63 -6.31 -1.16 -10.48
CA PHE A 63 -4.86 -1.21 -10.72
C PHE A 63 -4.11 -1.75 -9.51
N PHE A 64 -3.04 -2.48 -9.78
CA PHE A 64 -2.20 -3.14 -8.78
C PHE A 64 -0.88 -2.40 -8.60
N LEU A 65 -0.54 -2.12 -7.34
CA LEU A 65 0.81 -1.70 -6.94
C LEU A 65 1.52 -2.88 -6.27
N THR A 66 2.62 -3.35 -6.86
CA THR A 66 3.46 -4.43 -6.32
C THR A 66 4.72 -3.86 -5.68
N LEU A 67 5.11 -4.38 -4.52
CA LEU A 67 6.34 -3.99 -3.82
C LEU A 67 7.36 -5.13 -3.89
N THR A 68 8.61 -4.84 -4.26
CA THR A 68 9.65 -5.87 -4.39
C THR A 68 10.48 -6.08 -3.12
N ALA A 69 10.53 -5.09 -2.22
CA ALA A 69 11.24 -5.17 -0.96
C ALA A 69 10.42 -5.81 0.17
N THR A 70 11.14 -6.44 1.11
CA THR A 70 10.65 -7.13 2.30
C THR A 70 10.16 -6.16 3.40
N GLU A 71 10.63 -4.92 3.45
CA GLU A 71 10.43 -3.96 4.56
C GLU A 71 9.85 -2.62 4.04
N PRO A 72 9.13 -1.83 4.87
CA PRO A 72 7.67 -1.73 4.83
C PRO A 72 7.10 -0.60 3.98
N ILE A 73 5.80 -0.73 3.70
CA ILE A 73 4.91 0.41 3.50
C ILE A 73 4.95 1.25 4.79
N ILE A 74 5.67 2.36 4.79
CA ILE A 74 5.58 3.36 5.86
C ILE A 74 4.34 4.19 5.52
N ASN A 75 3.23 3.93 6.20
CA ASN A 75 1.99 4.65 5.96
C ASN A 75 1.52 5.37 7.22
N THR A 76 1.61 6.69 7.19
CA THR A 76 1.02 7.56 8.21
C THR A 76 -0.32 8.17 7.77
N SER A 77 -0.95 7.64 6.71
CA SER A 77 -2.18 8.18 6.10
C SER A 77 -3.07 7.17 5.33
N THR A 78 -4.09 7.71 4.64
CA THR A 78 -5.14 6.97 3.91
C THR A 78 -4.61 6.30 2.63
N LEU A 79 -4.76 4.98 2.52
CA LEU A 79 -4.59 4.24 1.25
C LEU A 79 -5.98 4.14 0.58
N MET A 80 -6.25 4.92 -0.45
CA MET A 80 -7.56 4.88 -1.09
C MET A 80 -7.56 3.82 -2.22
N SER A 81 -8.32 2.74 -2.00
CA SER A 81 -8.65 1.65 -2.95
C SER A 81 -7.78 0.38 -2.89
N ARG A 82 -8.17 -0.62 -3.71
CA ARG A 82 -7.88 -2.08 -3.72
C ARG A 82 -6.40 -2.43 -3.95
N VAL A 83 -5.49 -1.78 -3.25
CA VAL A 83 -4.06 -2.12 -3.26
C VAL A 83 -3.92 -3.52 -2.69
N LYS A 84 -3.38 -4.48 -3.47
CA LYS A 84 -2.98 -5.78 -2.93
C LYS A 84 -1.73 -5.56 -2.07
N LEU A 85 -1.88 -5.76 -0.76
CA LEU A 85 -0.71 -6.04 0.08
C LEU A 85 -0.34 -7.49 -0.15
N SER A 86 0.53 -7.76 -1.13
CA SER A 86 1.04 -9.11 -1.35
C SER A 86 2.00 -9.43 -0.20
N ILE A 87 1.62 -10.34 0.71
CA ILE A 87 2.48 -10.78 1.81
C ILE A 87 3.38 -11.90 1.27
N ASP A 88 4.06 -11.67 0.16
CA ASP A 88 5.03 -12.66 -0.37
C ASP A 88 6.27 -12.75 0.53
N LYS A 89 6.40 -11.85 1.50
CA LYS A 89 7.44 -11.69 2.52
C LYS A 89 6.84 -11.15 3.83
N ASP A 90 7.60 -11.23 4.94
CA ASP A 90 7.20 -10.62 6.21
C ASP A 90 7.12 -9.10 6.06
N HIS A 91 6.11 -8.45 6.64
CA HIS A 91 5.90 -7.01 6.51
C HIS A 91 5.53 -6.36 7.84
N THR A 92 5.85 -5.08 7.95
CA THR A 92 5.44 -4.22 9.06
C THR A 92 4.57 -3.07 8.53
N ILE A 93 3.51 -2.70 9.25
CA ILE A 93 2.71 -1.51 9.01
C ILE A 93 2.88 -0.62 10.22
N ASN A 94 3.48 0.55 10.03
CA ASN A 94 3.62 1.57 11.07
C ASN A 94 2.73 2.76 10.71
N GLY A 95 1.68 3.00 11.51
CA GLY A 95 0.69 4.07 11.30
C GLY A 95 -0.69 3.57 10.89
N ASN A 96 -1.59 4.51 10.60
CA ASN A 96 -3.00 4.20 10.30
C ASN A 96 -3.20 4.04 8.79
N ILE A 97 -3.81 2.94 8.36
CA ILE A 97 -4.14 2.65 6.96
C ILE A 97 -5.65 2.46 6.85
N SER A 98 -6.34 3.25 6.02
CA SER A 98 -7.67 2.86 5.55
C SER A 98 -7.51 1.97 4.31
N ILE A 99 -8.28 0.89 4.17
CA ILE A 99 -8.28 0.00 2.98
C ILE A 99 -9.70 -0.01 2.41
N PHE A 100 -9.85 0.25 1.11
CA PHE A 100 -11.15 0.24 0.45
C PHE A 100 -11.30 -0.91 -0.57
N GLY A 101 -12.27 -1.80 -0.38
CA GLY A 101 -12.64 -2.89 -1.31
C GLY A 101 -12.07 -4.30 -1.02
N LEU A 102 -12.40 -5.27 -1.88
CA LEU A 102 -12.00 -6.69 -1.74
C LEU A 102 -10.54 -6.91 -2.15
N GLN A 103 -9.76 -7.58 -1.28
CA GLN A 103 -8.44 -8.11 -1.61
C GLN A 103 -8.53 -9.63 -1.87
N TRP A 104 -7.97 -10.09 -2.99
CA TRP A 104 -7.85 -11.52 -3.28
C TRP A 104 -6.40 -11.94 -3.09
N ALA A 105 -6.22 -12.91 -2.22
CA ALA A 105 -4.94 -13.34 -1.74
C ALA A 105 -4.55 -14.63 -2.51
N THR A 106 -3.31 -14.69 -3.01
CA THR A 106 -2.78 -15.85 -3.76
C THR A 106 -2.11 -16.79 -2.77
N SER A 107 -2.27 -18.11 -2.90
CA SER A 107 -1.71 -19.08 -1.94
C SER A 107 -0.23 -18.80 -1.63
N LEU A 108 0.08 -18.61 -0.34
CA LEU A 108 1.45 -18.43 0.12
C LEU A 108 2.28 -19.70 -0.08
N THR A 109 3.57 -19.51 -0.41
CA THR A 109 4.55 -20.61 -0.54
C THR A 109 5.37 -20.84 0.74
N ALA A 110 5.23 -19.96 1.74
CA ALA A 110 5.88 -20.06 3.04
C ALA A 110 5.07 -19.29 4.11
N GLN A 111 5.28 -19.59 5.40
CA GLN A 111 4.71 -18.80 6.50
C GLN A 111 5.17 -17.34 6.43
N ARG A 112 4.27 -16.44 6.85
CA ARG A 112 4.50 -15.00 6.86
C ARG A 112 4.06 -14.32 8.15
N LYS A 113 4.70 -13.21 8.46
CA LYS A 113 4.35 -12.34 9.59
C LYS A 113 3.96 -10.95 9.09
N LEU A 114 2.78 -10.48 9.51
CA LEU A 114 2.34 -9.10 9.34
C LEU A 114 2.31 -8.42 10.72
N THR A 115 3.22 -7.47 10.93
CA THR A 115 3.27 -6.68 12.18
C THR A 115 2.51 -5.37 11.97
N ILE A 116 1.52 -5.06 12.80
CA ILE A 116 0.73 -3.83 12.73
C ILE A 116 1.01 -3.01 13.99
N ASN A 117 1.53 -1.80 13.82
CA ASN A 117 1.81 -0.84 14.89
C ASN A 117 1.02 0.45 14.64
N GLY A 118 -0.29 0.32 14.42
CA GLY A 118 -1.25 1.38 14.10
C GLY A 118 -2.64 0.81 13.82
N THR A 119 -3.54 1.58 13.22
CA THR A 119 -4.91 1.11 12.92
C THR A 119 -5.07 0.76 11.44
N ILE A 120 -5.52 -0.44 11.11
CA ILE A 120 -6.10 -0.76 9.80
C ILE A 120 -7.61 -0.53 9.87
N ASP A 121 -8.15 0.35 9.03
CA ASP A 121 -9.57 0.68 8.94
C ASP A 121 -10.14 0.18 7.59
N LEU A 122 -10.92 -0.89 7.63
CA LEU A 122 -11.49 -1.53 6.44
C LEU A 122 -12.79 -0.84 6.04
N ARG A 123 -12.80 -0.14 4.90
CA ARG A 123 -13.95 0.64 4.43
C ARG A 123 -14.52 0.04 3.15
N GLY A 124 -15.65 -0.64 3.24
CA GLY A 124 -16.39 -1.16 2.07
C GLY A 124 -15.81 -2.43 1.44
N GLY A 125 -15.18 -3.31 2.21
CA GLY A 125 -14.69 -4.61 1.75
C GLY A 125 -14.15 -5.51 2.87
N GLY A 126 -13.93 -6.79 2.56
CA GLY A 126 -13.29 -7.74 3.48
C GLY A 126 -11.77 -7.68 3.39
N PHE A 127 -11.10 -7.82 4.54
CA PHE A 127 -9.66 -8.04 4.66
C PHE A 127 -9.38 -9.53 4.63
N ASN A 128 -8.64 -10.00 3.62
CA ASN A 128 -8.29 -11.41 3.49
C ASN A 128 -6.78 -11.57 3.41
N LEU A 129 -6.22 -12.37 4.31
CA LEU A 129 -4.82 -12.77 4.34
C LEU A 129 -4.69 -14.10 3.58
N ASP A 130 -3.73 -14.24 2.67
CA ASP A 130 -3.48 -15.45 1.86
C ASP A 130 -2.94 -16.66 2.64
N GLY A 131 -2.98 -16.59 3.97
CA GLY A 131 -2.56 -17.67 4.84
C GLY A 131 -3.31 -18.97 4.54
N THR A 132 -2.57 -20.05 4.34
CA THR A 132 -3.10 -21.42 4.36
C THR A 132 -2.71 -22.10 5.67
N PRO A 133 -3.33 -23.23 6.05
CA PRO A 133 -2.87 -24.00 7.21
C PRO A 133 -1.40 -24.41 7.13
N THR A 134 -0.88 -24.65 5.92
CA THR A 134 0.53 -25.02 5.67
C THR A 134 1.46 -23.81 5.69
N ASN A 135 0.97 -22.66 5.22
CA ASN A 135 1.71 -21.41 5.11
C ASN A 135 0.87 -20.27 5.71
N PRO A 136 0.78 -20.17 7.05
CA PRO A 136 -0.11 -19.21 7.69
C PRO A 136 0.45 -17.79 7.61
N VAL A 137 -0.45 -16.81 7.66
CA VAL A 137 -0.10 -15.42 8.02
C VAL A 137 -0.33 -15.25 9.51
N THR A 138 0.70 -14.83 10.23
CA THR A 138 0.62 -14.49 11.64
C THR A 138 0.55 -12.98 11.81
N LEU A 139 -0.40 -12.52 12.62
CA LEU A 139 -0.52 -11.12 13.02
C LEU A 139 0.32 -10.86 14.27
N ALA A 140 1.02 -9.72 14.29
CA ALA A 140 1.81 -9.25 15.43
C ALA A 140 1.69 -7.73 15.57
N GLY A 141 2.31 -7.17 16.62
CA GLY A 141 2.32 -5.74 16.89
C GLY A 141 1.27 -5.31 17.92
N THR A 142 1.13 -4.00 18.11
CA THR A 142 0.20 -3.38 19.09
C THR A 142 -0.99 -2.69 18.44
N GLY A 143 -1.14 -2.84 17.12
CA GLY A 143 -2.16 -2.18 16.31
C GLY A 143 -3.51 -2.90 16.29
N ASP A 144 -4.52 -2.17 15.80
CA ASP A 144 -5.90 -2.66 15.68
C ASP A 144 -6.28 -2.87 14.20
N ILE A 145 -7.14 -3.86 13.92
CA ILE A 145 -7.89 -3.95 12.66
C ILE A 145 -9.35 -3.67 12.97
N LYS A 146 -9.89 -2.59 12.39
CA LYS A 146 -11.28 -2.14 12.57
C LYS A 146 -12.00 -2.30 11.24
N ASN A 147 -13.22 -2.80 11.30
CA ASN A 147 -14.13 -2.70 10.16
C ASN A 147 -14.81 -1.34 10.27
N GLY A 148 -14.44 -0.41 9.39
CA GLY A 148 -15.11 0.87 9.26
C GLY A 148 -16.33 0.69 8.40
N ASP A 149 -17.39 0.13 8.98
CA ASP A 149 -18.73 0.34 8.48
C ASP A 149 -19.01 1.85 8.57
N GLY A 150 -18.75 2.54 7.46
CA GLY A 150 -19.12 3.93 7.29
C GLY A 150 -20.60 4.06 7.59
N SER A 151 -20.91 4.76 8.68
CA SER A 151 -22.18 5.46 8.87
C SER A 151 -22.54 6.26 7.62
#